data_AF-A0A0F3H056-F1
#
_entry.id   AF-A0A0F3H056-F1
#
_cell.length_a   1.000
_cell.length_b   1.000
_cell.length_c   1.000
_cell.angle_alpha   90.00
_cell.angle_beta   90.00
_cell.angle_gamma   90.00
#
_symmetry.space_group_name_H-M   'P 1'
#
loop_
_entity.id
_entity.type
_entity.pdbx_description
1 polymer ?
#
loop_
_entity_poly.entity_id
_entity_poly.type
_entity_poly.pdbx_seq_one_letter_code
_entity_poly.pdbx_strand_id
1 'polypeptide(L)'
;MLLLVALFGVSMWSGNVSTVGAADGVTYTLPYLHTSSDTSANGSRAVYCILSNMSSDNATVSFQQRTNASTSGLTPAAAAGSYTLVPGTSPMITISSTSVAVGTSSITSVTSDGNYGGYLILAGPSTSGATPISCETVGMACFQGATNPKRNLVGYQCRQSITGTGVSANGTVGGATDVYTY
;
A
#
# COMPACT_ATOMS: atom_id res chain seq x y z
N MET A 1 -7.03 15.97 70.87
CA MET A 1 -6.45 14.62 70.71
C MET A 1 -6.38 14.36 69.21
N LEU A 2 -5.22 14.58 68.58
CA LEU A 2 -4.28 13.53 68.15
C LEU A 2 -5.02 12.41 67.38
N LEU A 3 -4.88 12.26 66.06
CA LEU A 3 -3.76 11.62 65.33
C LEU A 3 -4.05 11.82 63.81
N LEU A 4 -3.25 12.47 62.96
CA LEU A 4 -1.97 12.11 62.29
C LEU A 4 -1.94 10.73 61.56
N VAL A 5 -1.29 10.73 60.38
CA VAL A 5 -0.84 9.62 59.48
C VAL A 5 -1.79 9.35 58.28
N ALA A 6 -1.42 9.32 56.99
CA ALA A 6 -0.24 9.69 56.18
C ALA A 6 -0.71 9.66 54.69
N LEU A 7 -0.56 10.71 53.89
CA LEU A 7 0.49 10.94 52.90
C LEU A 7 1.17 9.70 52.27
N PHE A 8 0.69 9.26 51.11
CA PHE A 8 1.44 8.75 49.94
C PHE A 8 0.51 9.03 48.72
N GLY A 9 0.85 9.77 47.66
CA GLY A 9 2.14 9.93 47.02
C GLY A 9 2.28 8.89 45.92
N VAL A 10 1.68 9.14 44.75
CA VAL A 10 2.16 8.76 43.40
C VAL A 10 1.27 9.50 42.39
N SER A 11 1.69 10.66 41.89
CA SER A 11 2.54 10.79 40.71
C SER A 11 1.97 10.10 39.48
N MET A 12 1.65 10.93 38.48
CA MET A 12 1.75 10.59 37.07
C MET A 12 0.86 9.44 36.60
N TRP A 13 -0.35 9.80 36.19
CA TRP A 13 -0.73 9.37 34.85
C TRP A 13 -0.92 10.62 34.00
N SER A 14 0.22 11.20 33.59
CA SER A 14 0.28 11.73 32.23
C SER A 14 -0.05 10.55 31.35
N GLY A 15 -1.35 10.35 31.09
CA GLY A 15 -1.78 9.48 30.01
C GLY A 15 -1.01 10.00 28.84
N ASN A 16 0.02 9.25 28.44
CA ASN A 16 0.65 9.43 27.15
C ASN A 16 -0.54 9.52 26.21
N VAL A 17 -0.85 10.72 25.74
CA VAL A 17 -1.50 10.83 24.45
C VAL A 17 -0.41 10.25 23.57
N SER A 18 -0.51 8.94 23.32
CA SER A 18 0.17 8.33 22.21
C SER A 18 -0.43 9.03 21.00
N THR A 19 0.10 10.19 20.65
CA THR A 19 -0.05 10.76 19.32
C THR A 19 0.80 9.91 18.41
N VAL A 20 0.40 8.65 18.25
CA VAL A 20 0.91 7.77 17.23
C VAL A 20 -0.25 6.90 16.81
N GLY A 21 -0.90 7.27 15.72
CA GLY A 21 -1.42 6.28 14.79
C GLY A 21 -0.64 6.53 13.52
N ALA A 22 0.51 5.88 13.36
CA ALA A 22 1.18 5.92 12.06
C ALA A 22 0.20 5.39 11.02
N ALA A 23 0.16 6.04 9.84
CA ALA A 23 -0.70 5.64 8.74
C ALA A 23 -0.58 4.12 8.51
N ASP A 24 -1.69 3.40 8.63
CA ASP A 24 -1.72 2.00 8.25
C ASP A 24 -1.33 1.86 6.78
N GLY A 25 -0.47 0.90 6.50
CA GLY A 25 0.14 0.73 5.19
C GLY A 25 -0.32 -0.56 4.55
N VAL A 26 -0.76 -0.50 3.30
CA VAL A 26 -0.94 -1.67 2.45
C VAL A 26 0.08 -1.62 1.31
N THR A 27 0.85 -2.68 1.16
CA THR A 27 1.86 -2.80 0.10
C THR A 27 1.54 -4.00 -0.78
N TYR A 28 1.24 -3.74 -2.05
CA TYR A 28 1.20 -4.81 -3.05
C TYR A 28 2.56 -4.97 -3.70
N THR A 29 3.15 -6.14 -3.55
CA THR A 29 4.36 -6.56 -4.25
C THR A 29 3.94 -7.14 -5.59
N LEU A 30 4.31 -6.46 -6.68
CA LEU A 30 4.15 -6.98 -8.03
C LEU A 30 5.32 -7.91 -8.38
N PRO A 31 5.07 -9.00 -9.14
CA PRO A 31 6.13 -9.84 -9.68
C PRO A 31 7.02 -9.04 -10.64
N TYR A 32 8.12 -9.63 -11.08
CA TYR A 32 8.95 -8.97 -12.09
C TYR A 32 8.17 -8.89 -13.40
N LEU A 33 7.90 -7.67 -13.86
CA LEU A 33 7.11 -7.39 -15.05
C LEU A 33 8.03 -7.06 -16.21
N HIS A 34 7.60 -7.49 -17.39
CA HIS A 34 8.12 -7.03 -18.66
C HIS A 34 7.00 -6.25 -19.35
N THR A 35 7.06 -4.93 -19.28
CA THR A 35 6.08 -4.00 -19.81
C THR A 35 6.63 -3.28 -21.04
N SER A 36 5.72 -2.82 -21.89
CA SER A 36 6.04 -2.10 -23.12
C SER A 36 4.98 -1.02 -23.33
N SER A 37 5.40 0.11 -23.90
CA SER A 37 4.53 1.18 -24.40
C SER A 37 4.07 0.95 -25.84
N ASP A 38 4.47 -0.17 -26.44
CA ASP A 38 3.97 -0.57 -27.75
C ASP A 38 2.43 -0.68 -27.70
N THR A 39 1.78 0.04 -28.59
CA THR A 39 0.31 0.11 -28.73
C THR A 39 -0.22 -0.91 -29.73
N SER A 40 0.67 -1.70 -30.36
CA SER A 40 0.29 -2.77 -31.28
C SER A 40 -0.53 -3.84 -30.57
N ALA A 41 -1.60 -4.31 -31.23
CA ALA A 41 -2.56 -5.29 -30.71
C ALA A 41 -1.91 -6.61 -30.22
N ASN A 42 -0.71 -6.93 -30.72
CA ASN A 42 0.07 -8.10 -30.34
C ASN A 42 1.33 -7.78 -29.50
N GLY A 43 1.65 -6.50 -29.31
CA GLY A 43 2.90 -6.02 -28.70
C GLY A 43 2.73 -5.28 -27.37
N SER A 44 1.51 -4.86 -27.04
CA SER A 44 1.27 -4.18 -25.76
C SER A 44 1.36 -5.15 -24.59
N ARG A 45 2.38 -4.93 -23.75
CA ARG A 45 2.65 -5.69 -22.52
C ARG A 45 2.32 -4.87 -21.28
N ALA A 46 1.45 -3.86 -21.41
CA ALA A 46 0.98 -3.07 -20.29
C ALA A 46 0.29 -3.94 -19.24
N VAL A 47 0.48 -3.58 -17.98
CA VAL A 47 -0.21 -4.19 -16.84
C VAL A 47 -1.24 -3.20 -16.32
N TYR A 48 -2.45 -3.69 -16.13
CA TYR A 48 -3.60 -2.93 -15.67
C TYR A 48 -4.03 -3.48 -14.32
N CYS A 49 -3.90 -2.70 -13.26
CA CYS A 49 -4.33 -3.10 -11.92
C CYS A 49 -5.53 -2.26 -11.51
N ILE A 50 -6.68 -2.90 -11.27
CA ILE A 50 -7.85 -2.25 -10.71
C ILE A 50 -7.65 -2.26 -9.19
N LEU A 51 -7.59 -1.08 -8.60
CA LEU A 51 -7.43 -0.91 -7.16
C LEU A 51 -8.76 -0.40 -6.61
N SER A 52 -9.37 -1.12 -5.68
CA SER A 52 -10.68 -0.77 -5.11
C SER A 52 -10.52 -0.42 -3.65
N ASN A 53 -11.00 0.76 -3.25
CA ASN A 53 -11.07 1.17 -1.86
C ASN A 53 -12.49 0.94 -1.32
N MET A 54 -12.66 -0.13 -0.56
CA MET A 54 -13.90 -0.45 0.16
C MET A 54 -13.84 -0.02 1.63
N SER A 55 -12.76 0.65 2.05
CA SER A 55 -12.67 1.27 3.38
C SER A 55 -13.52 2.55 3.43
N SER A 56 -13.74 3.06 4.64
CA SER A 56 -14.42 4.35 4.86
C SER A 56 -13.51 5.56 4.71
N ASP A 57 -12.20 5.37 4.49
CA ASP A 57 -11.20 6.44 4.49
C ASP A 57 -10.39 6.55 3.19
N ASN A 58 -9.82 7.74 2.96
CA ASN A 58 -8.94 7.98 1.82
C ASN A 58 -7.60 7.27 2.02
N ALA A 59 -7.08 6.68 0.94
CA ALA A 59 -5.72 6.14 0.90
C ALA A 59 -4.85 6.92 -0.09
N THR A 60 -3.58 7.10 0.22
CA THR A 60 -2.60 7.72 -0.68
C THR A 60 -1.80 6.63 -1.38
N VAL A 61 -1.92 6.54 -2.69
CA VAL A 61 -1.26 5.56 -3.55
C VAL A 61 0.06 6.12 -4.06
N SER A 62 1.12 5.33 -3.92
CA SER A 62 2.45 5.60 -4.45
C SER A 62 3.05 4.33 -5.04
N PHE A 63 4.03 4.48 -5.93
CA PHE A 63 4.68 3.35 -6.58
C PHE A 63 6.20 3.43 -6.40
N GLN A 64 6.81 2.31 -6.02
CA GLN A 64 8.25 2.16 -5.92
C GLN A 64 8.72 1.04 -6.84
N GLN A 65 9.81 1.29 -7.56
CA GLN A 65 10.37 0.33 -8.51
C GLN A 65 11.36 -0.61 -7.81
N ARG A 66 11.30 -1.89 -8.17
CA ARG A 66 12.32 -2.89 -7.85
C ARG A 66 13.11 -3.20 -9.12
N THR A 67 14.34 -2.71 -9.19
CA THR A 67 15.21 -2.76 -10.38
C THR A 67 15.87 -4.11 -10.63
N ASN A 68 15.84 -5.04 -9.68
CA ASN A 68 16.46 -6.36 -9.84
C ASN A 68 15.57 -7.45 -9.24
N ALA A 69 15.48 -8.60 -9.92
CA ALA A 69 14.74 -9.77 -9.43
C ALA A 69 15.44 -10.48 -8.25
N SER A 70 16.77 -10.29 -8.11
CA SER A 70 17.61 -11.00 -7.14
C SER A 70 17.89 -10.23 -5.85
N THR A 71 17.71 -8.91 -5.82
CA THR A 71 17.97 -8.09 -4.64
C THR A 71 16.71 -7.35 -4.22
N SER A 72 16.45 -7.28 -2.91
CA SER A 72 15.43 -6.43 -2.30
C SER A 72 15.73 -4.92 -2.46
N GLY A 73 16.56 -4.53 -3.44
CA GLY A 73 16.97 -3.17 -3.71
C GLY A 73 15.78 -2.36 -4.19
N LEU A 74 15.18 -1.63 -3.27
CA LEU A 74 14.24 -0.56 -3.57
C LEU A 74 15.04 0.61 -4.11
N THR A 75 14.89 0.90 -5.39
CA THR A 75 15.26 2.20 -5.93
C THR A 75 14.01 3.05 -5.88
N PRO A 76 13.98 4.17 -5.14
CA PRO A 76 12.91 5.13 -5.26
C PRO A 76 12.73 5.44 -6.75
N ALA A 77 11.53 5.23 -7.29
CA ALA A 77 11.22 5.76 -8.61
C ALA A 77 11.42 7.29 -8.55
N ALA A 78 11.86 7.90 -9.66
CA ALA A 78 12.08 9.35 -9.71
C ALA A 78 10.83 10.07 -9.15
N ALA A 79 11.05 11.05 -8.24
CA ALA A 79 10.06 11.66 -7.35
C ALA A 79 8.60 11.49 -7.83
N ALA A 80 7.95 10.48 -7.26
CA ALA A 80 6.60 10.07 -7.62
C ALA A 80 5.57 11.07 -7.09
N GLY A 81 4.67 11.54 -7.95
CA GLY A 81 3.40 12.09 -7.49
C GLY A 81 2.64 11.03 -6.69
N SER A 82 1.75 11.47 -5.82
CA SER A 82 0.82 10.58 -5.13
C SER A 82 -0.57 10.72 -5.71
N TYR A 83 -1.36 9.65 -5.63
CA TYR A 83 -2.78 9.68 -6.02
C TYR A 83 -3.65 9.39 -4.80
N THR A 84 -4.65 10.22 -4.54
CA THR A 84 -5.63 9.97 -3.47
C THR A 84 -6.72 9.04 -3.96
N LEU A 85 -6.74 7.84 -3.42
CA LEU A 85 -7.76 6.83 -3.61
C LEU A 85 -8.91 7.06 -2.62
N VAL A 86 -10.02 7.57 -3.13
CA VAL A 86 -11.21 7.92 -2.35
C VAL A 86 -12.04 6.65 -2.04
N PRO A 87 -12.72 6.56 -0.87
CA PRO A 87 -13.67 5.51 -0.55
C PRO A 87 -14.69 5.23 -1.65
N GLY A 88 -15.03 3.96 -1.84
CA GLY A 88 -16.02 3.50 -2.81
C GLY A 88 -15.58 3.61 -4.28
N THR A 89 -14.31 3.96 -4.55
CA THR A 89 -13.80 4.10 -5.92
C THR A 89 -12.89 2.94 -6.31
N SER A 90 -12.88 2.63 -7.61
CA SER A 90 -12.10 1.55 -8.21
C SER A 90 -11.29 2.01 -9.44
N PRO A 91 -10.34 2.94 -9.28
CA PRO A 91 -9.55 3.43 -10.39
C PRO A 91 -8.58 2.36 -10.94
N MET A 92 -8.30 2.47 -12.24
CA MET A 92 -7.34 1.62 -12.93
C MET A 92 -5.94 2.24 -12.89
N ILE A 93 -4.97 1.50 -12.35
CA ILE A 93 -3.55 1.73 -12.49
C ILE A 93 -3.10 1.13 -13.82
N THR A 94 -2.42 1.91 -14.65
CA THR A 94 -1.76 1.46 -15.87
C THR A 94 -0.25 1.54 -15.71
N ILE A 95 0.43 0.42 -15.90
CA ILE A 95 1.88 0.26 -15.85
C ILE A 95 2.35 -0.08 -17.26
N SER A 96 3.10 0.82 -17.89
CA SER A 96 3.53 0.67 -19.28
C SER A 96 4.90 1.28 -19.51
N SER A 97 5.88 0.42 -19.83
CA SER A 97 7.29 0.81 -20.05
C SER A 97 7.81 1.64 -18.88
N THR A 98 8.01 2.94 -19.07
CA THR A 98 8.54 3.85 -18.05
C THR A 98 7.47 4.63 -17.31
N SER A 99 6.18 4.37 -17.53
CA SER A 99 5.08 5.14 -16.94
C SER A 99 4.18 4.29 -16.04
N VAL A 100 3.85 4.85 -14.87
CA VAL A 100 2.81 4.34 -13.98
C VAL A 100 1.81 5.46 -13.75
N ALA A 101 0.55 5.22 -14.14
CA ALA A 101 -0.53 6.19 -14.04
C ALA A 101 -1.77 5.59 -13.38
N VAL A 102 -2.58 6.42 -12.73
CA VAL A 102 -3.92 6.08 -12.22
C VAL A 102 -4.95 6.93 -12.92
N GLY A 103 -5.86 6.29 -13.66
CA GLY A 103 -6.77 6.98 -14.57
C GLY A 103 -5.96 7.80 -15.58
N THR A 104 -6.12 9.12 -15.55
CA THR A 104 -5.39 10.07 -16.41
C THR A 104 -4.18 10.72 -15.72
N SER A 105 -3.93 10.41 -14.45
CA SER A 105 -2.89 11.05 -13.63
C SER A 105 -1.65 10.19 -13.56
N SER A 106 -0.50 10.71 -14.00
CA SER A 106 0.79 10.03 -13.84
C SER A 106 1.23 10.05 -12.38
N ILE A 107 1.51 8.89 -11.80
CA ILE A 107 2.01 8.75 -10.42
C ILE A 107 3.54 8.74 -10.43
N THR A 108 4.18 8.06 -11.38
CA THR A 108 5.64 8.07 -11.45
C THR A 108 6.17 7.71 -12.83
N SER A 109 7.42 8.10 -13.07
CA SER A 109 8.25 7.60 -14.16
C SER A 109 9.31 6.66 -13.60
N VAL A 110 9.31 5.42 -14.08
CA VAL A 110 10.31 4.41 -13.73
C VAL A 110 11.53 4.49 -14.64
N THR A 111 12.69 4.16 -14.09
CA THR A 111 14.00 4.41 -14.72
C THR A 111 14.54 3.21 -15.50
N SER A 112 13.85 2.08 -15.52
CA SER A 112 14.23 0.92 -16.34
C SER A 112 13.28 0.71 -17.53
N ASP A 113 13.84 0.28 -18.65
CA ASP A 113 13.15 0.05 -19.93
C ASP A 113 12.16 -1.13 -19.85
N GLY A 114 11.06 -0.92 -19.14
CA GLY A 114 9.94 -1.85 -19.06
C GLY A 114 10.18 -3.12 -18.25
N ASN A 115 11.39 -3.36 -17.72
CA ASN A 115 11.72 -4.58 -16.98
C ASN A 115 11.98 -4.26 -15.50
N TYR A 116 10.98 -4.50 -14.64
CA TYR A 116 11.07 -4.23 -13.21
C TYR A 116 9.97 -4.94 -12.42
N GLY A 117 10.24 -5.21 -11.14
CA GLY A 117 9.19 -5.44 -10.15
C GLY A 117 8.70 -4.11 -9.57
N GLY A 118 7.62 -4.15 -8.80
CA GLY A 118 7.08 -2.94 -8.20
C GLY A 118 6.48 -3.17 -6.83
N TYR A 119 6.46 -2.11 -6.03
CA TYR A 119 5.67 -2.03 -4.82
C TYR A 119 4.66 -0.91 -5.00
N LEU A 120 3.38 -1.27 -4.95
CA LEU A 120 2.30 -0.30 -4.85
C LEU A 120 2.02 -0.10 -3.37
N ILE A 121 2.33 1.08 -2.86
CA ILE A 121 2.22 1.40 -1.44
C ILE A 121 1.03 2.34 -1.28
N LEU A 122 0.09 1.90 -0.45
CA LEU A 122 -1.04 2.67 0.01
C LEU A 122 -0.81 3.04 1.46
N ALA A 123 -0.92 4.33 1.76
CA ALA A 123 -0.90 4.84 3.13
C ALA A 123 -2.29 5.36 3.48
N GLY A 124 -2.86 4.88 4.58
CA GLY A 124 -4.08 5.42 5.15
C GLY A 124 -3.88 6.83 5.69
N PRO A 125 -4.94 7.51 6.13
CA PRO A 125 -4.82 8.83 6.72
C PRO A 125 -4.15 8.74 8.10
N SER A 126 -3.19 9.62 8.38
CA SER A 126 -2.50 9.70 9.69
C SER A 126 -3.31 10.43 10.77
N THR A 127 -4.64 10.55 10.61
CA THR A 127 -5.52 11.32 11.50
C THR A 127 -6.14 10.44 12.57
N SER A 128 -6.22 10.95 13.80
CA SER A 128 -6.90 10.28 14.92
C SER A 128 -8.35 9.96 14.55
N GLY A 129 -8.75 8.69 14.70
CA GLY A 129 -10.10 8.21 14.36
C GLY A 129 -10.26 7.66 12.93
N ALA A 130 -9.19 7.62 12.14
CA ALA A 130 -9.20 6.94 10.85
C ALA A 130 -9.43 5.42 11.02
N THR A 131 -10.22 4.86 10.11
CA THR A 131 -10.34 3.42 9.94
C THR A 131 -9.07 2.87 9.28
N PRO A 132 -8.50 1.78 9.85
CA PRO A 132 -7.29 1.20 9.32
C PRO A 132 -7.54 0.64 7.92
N ILE A 133 -6.65 0.94 6.97
CA ILE A 133 -6.66 0.30 5.65
C ILE A 133 -5.97 -1.06 5.73
N SER A 134 -6.52 -2.04 5.03
CA SER A 134 -6.07 -3.44 5.07
C SER A 134 -6.13 -4.07 3.69
N CYS A 135 -5.49 -5.23 3.51
CA CYS A 135 -5.56 -6.03 2.29
C CYS A 135 -6.97 -6.56 1.97
N GLU A 136 -7.89 -6.49 2.94
CA GLU A 136 -9.29 -6.91 2.80
C GLU A 136 -10.19 -5.75 2.39
N THR A 137 -9.90 -4.54 2.89
CA THR A 137 -10.67 -3.33 2.60
C THR A 137 -10.18 -2.63 1.34
N VAL A 138 -8.91 -2.80 0.99
CA VAL A 138 -8.37 -2.40 -0.30
C VAL A 138 -8.11 -3.68 -1.09
N GLY A 139 -8.82 -3.86 -2.20
CA GLY A 139 -8.66 -4.99 -3.10
C GLY A 139 -7.90 -4.58 -4.36
N MET A 140 -7.08 -5.49 -4.90
CA MET A 140 -6.42 -5.27 -6.18
C MET A 140 -6.56 -6.49 -7.10
N ALA A 141 -6.88 -6.25 -8.36
CA ALA A 141 -6.88 -7.24 -9.43
C ALA A 141 -6.03 -6.74 -10.60
N CYS A 142 -5.01 -7.49 -10.99
CA CYS A 142 -4.10 -7.10 -12.06
C CYS A 142 -4.28 -7.98 -13.30
N PHE A 143 -4.19 -7.37 -14.48
CA PHE A 143 -4.31 -8.01 -15.77
C PHE A 143 -3.16 -7.58 -16.68
N GLN A 144 -2.69 -8.49 -17.54
CA GLN A 144 -1.61 -8.20 -18.47
C GLN A 144 -2.07 -8.28 -19.92
N GLY A 145 -1.62 -7.30 -20.71
CA GLY A 145 -1.71 -7.29 -22.16
C GLY A 145 -2.95 -6.58 -22.72
N ALA A 146 -3.00 -6.53 -24.06
CA ALA A 146 -4.09 -5.92 -24.82
C ALA A 146 -5.10 -6.94 -25.38
N THR A 147 -4.99 -8.23 -25.05
CA THR A 147 -5.95 -9.25 -25.49
C THR A 147 -7.31 -9.05 -24.81
N ASN A 148 -8.39 -9.49 -25.47
CA ASN A 148 -9.72 -9.55 -24.89
C ASN A 148 -10.24 -11.01 -24.91
N PRO A 149 -10.45 -11.67 -23.76
CA PRO A 149 -10.21 -11.16 -22.40
C PRO A 149 -8.72 -10.96 -22.10
N LYS A 150 -8.43 -10.03 -21.17
CA LYS A 150 -7.08 -9.83 -20.66
C LYS A 150 -6.69 -11.01 -19.77
N ARG A 151 -5.41 -11.40 -19.77
CA ARG A 151 -4.92 -12.48 -18.90
C ARG A 151 -4.73 -11.98 -17.49
N ASN A 152 -5.18 -12.75 -16.50
CA ASN A 152 -4.94 -12.45 -15.09
C ASN A 152 -3.43 -12.50 -14.80
N LEU A 153 -2.93 -11.49 -14.07
CA LEU A 153 -1.56 -11.47 -13.59
C LEU A 153 -1.52 -12.20 -12.25
N VAL A 154 -0.85 -13.34 -12.18
CA VAL A 154 -0.73 -14.13 -10.95
C VAL A 154 0.57 -13.80 -10.22
N GLY A 155 0.57 -13.90 -8.89
CA GLY A 155 1.78 -13.87 -8.08
C GLY A 155 2.12 -12.47 -7.54
N TYR A 156 1.13 -11.58 -7.49
CA TYR A 156 1.26 -10.38 -6.67
C TYR A 156 0.81 -10.68 -5.24
N GLN A 157 1.43 -10.01 -4.27
CA GLN A 157 1.17 -10.24 -2.86
C GLN A 157 0.76 -8.95 -2.19
N CYS A 158 -0.34 -8.98 -1.44
CA CYS A 158 -0.69 -7.89 -0.55
C CYS A 158 -0.06 -8.13 0.82
N ARG A 159 0.59 -7.10 1.36
CA ARG A 159 1.08 -7.07 2.73
C ARG A 159 0.47 -5.88 3.43
N GLN A 160 -0.11 -6.09 4.60
CA GLN A 160 -0.54 -5.00 5.46
C GLN A 160 0.45 -4.80 6.60
N SER A 161 0.69 -3.55 6.95
CA SER A 161 1.37 -3.16 8.18
C SER A 161 0.38 -2.30 8.96
N ILE A 162 -0.30 -2.95 9.89
CA ILE A 162 -1.20 -2.26 10.80
C ILE A 162 -0.32 -1.70 11.92
N THR A 163 -0.20 -0.38 11.98
CA THR A 163 0.55 0.29 13.05
C THR A 163 -0.41 0.70 14.15
N GLY A 164 -1.25 -0.25 14.58
CA GLY A 164 -2.13 -0.12 15.73
C GLY A 164 -1.65 -1.03 16.84
N THR A 165 -1.72 -0.58 18.09
CA THR A 165 -1.56 -1.40 19.31
C THR A 165 -2.71 -2.39 19.51
N GLY A 166 -3.20 -2.98 18.41
CA GLY A 166 -4.23 -4.01 18.40
C GLY A 166 -3.59 -5.34 18.77
N VAL A 167 -3.88 -5.78 20.00
CA VAL A 167 -3.61 -7.15 20.42
C VAL A 167 -4.35 -8.06 19.43
N SER A 168 -3.61 -8.83 18.62
CA SER A 168 -4.20 -9.97 17.91
C SER A 168 -4.95 -10.82 18.94
N ALA A 169 -6.07 -11.46 18.58
CA ALA A 169 -6.83 -12.33 19.51
C ALA A 169 -5.98 -13.44 20.18
N ASN A 170 -4.72 -13.59 19.75
CA ASN A 170 -3.68 -14.42 20.32
C ASN A 170 -2.57 -13.63 21.08
N GLY A 171 -2.88 -12.51 21.74
CA GLY A 171 -2.02 -11.91 22.77
C GLY A 171 -0.64 -11.39 22.31
N THR A 172 -0.39 -11.27 21.01
CA THR A 172 0.93 -10.84 20.51
C THR A 172 0.91 -9.34 20.26
N VAL A 173 1.67 -8.58 21.06
CA VAL A 173 1.95 -7.16 20.83
C VAL A 173 3.07 -7.07 19.81
N GLY A 174 2.71 -6.89 18.54
CA GLY A 174 3.64 -6.73 17.42
C GLY A 174 2.82 -6.55 16.15
N GLY A 175 3.16 -5.55 15.32
CA GLY A 175 2.42 -5.24 14.10
C GLY A 175 2.21 -6.49 13.25
N ALA A 176 0.96 -6.95 13.16
CA ALA A 176 0.61 -8.12 12.39
C ALA A 176 0.88 -7.80 10.92
N THR A 177 1.81 -8.55 10.32
CA THR A 177 2.08 -8.48 8.88
C THR A 177 1.39 -9.66 8.23
N ASP A 178 0.14 -9.48 7.82
CA ASP A 178 -0.57 -10.50 7.07
C ASP A 178 -0.20 -10.41 5.59
N VAL A 179 0.09 -11.56 4.99
CA VAL A 179 0.48 -11.68 3.58
C VAL A 179 -0.58 -12.47 2.83
N TYR A 180 -1.27 -11.81 1.91
CA TYR A 180 -2.26 -12.42 1.03
C TYR A 180 -1.65 -12.58 -0.36
N THR A 181 -1.73 -13.77 -0.95
CA THR A 181 -1.24 -14.04 -2.31
C THR A 181 -2.44 -14.21 -3.25
N TYR A 182 -2.37 -13.56 -4.41
CA TYR A 182 -3.42 -13.54 -5.42
C TYR A 182 -2.91 -14.00 -6.80
#